data_AF-A0A9E1SXY4-F1
#
_entry.id   AF-A0A9E1SXY4-F1
#
_cell.length_a   1.000
_cell.length_b   1.000
_cell.length_c   1.000
_cell.angle_alpha   90.00
_cell.angle_beta   90.00
_cell.angle_gamma   90.00
#
_symmetry.space_group_name_H-M   'P 1'
#
loop_
_entity.id
_entity.type
_entity.pdbx_description
1 polymer ?
#
loop_
_entity_poly.entity_id
_entity_poly.type
_entity_poly.pdbx_seq_one_letter_code
_entity_poly.pdbx_strand_id
1 'polypeptide(L)'
;VLFELGRLSSLPGKYYIIELSAQLKDRQMQTIKKVLPEIFNRVEWLTELPKDFKGVVIANEVLDAIPAKRITLSEGCFVELGVDFQNESFQWRKFTQPYLSSAASLPDVMEEGYTTETNVQSIAWVKSLYDFISEGTVLLIDYGMDKSEYFHPQRNDGTLKCFFNHQSSGDPFCNIGCQDITTSVNFSDIAESAVDAGFEISGYCTQAMFLISLGIEKYLLDEKDNEIRIKLAQEVKQLVLPGAMGEVFKVMALSKKQPVKLDGFKEQDLTNKL
;
A
#
# COMPACT_ATOMS: atom_id res chain seq x y z
N VAL A 1 0.81 1.34 16.69
CA VAL A 1 1.37 -0.04 16.88
C VAL A 1 2.08 -0.19 18.23
N LEU A 2 3.25 0.42 18.44
CA LEU A 2 4.06 0.19 19.64
C LEU A 2 3.36 0.50 20.97
N PHE A 3 2.62 1.62 21.05
CA PHE A 3 1.83 1.96 22.24
C PHE A 3 0.84 0.85 22.63
N GLU A 4 0.11 0.33 21.65
CA GLU A 4 -0.89 -0.71 21.86
C GLU A 4 -0.25 -2.06 22.23
N LEU A 5 0.87 -2.41 21.60
CA LEU A 5 1.66 -3.59 22.01
C LEU A 5 2.20 -3.46 23.44
N GLY A 6 2.54 -2.24 23.88
CA GLY A 6 2.87 -1.93 25.27
C GLY A 6 1.70 -2.18 26.21
N ARG A 7 0.52 -1.64 25.88
CA ARG A 7 -0.73 -1.85 26.64
C ARG A 7 -1.08 -3.33 26.78
N LEU A 8 -0.86 -4.11 25.73
CA LEU A 8 -1.10 -5.56 25.69
C LEU A 8 0.06 -6.39 26.28
N SER A 9 1.09 -5.75 26.85
CA SER A 9 2.28 -6.43 27.38
C SER A 9 2.95 -7.40 26.37
N SER A 10 2.89 -7.05 25.09
CA SER A 10 3.29 -7.88 23.94
C SER A 10 4.33 -7.18 23.05
N LEU A 11 5.20 -6.36 23.64
CA LEU A 11 6.24 -5.64 22.91
C LEU A 11 7.28 -6.61 22.30
N PRO A 12 7.70 -6.39 21.05
CA PRO A 12 8.72 -7.21 20.41
C PRO A 12 10.10 -6.93 21.01
N GLY A 13 11.06 -7.83 20.79
CA GLY A 13 12.46 -7.60 21.16
C GLY A 13 13.06 -6.36 20.48
N LYS A 14 12.74 -6.17 19.19
CA LYS A 14 13.13 -5.01 18.37
C LYS A 14 11.98 -4.56 17.48
N TYR A 15 11.94 -3.27 17.16
CA TYR A 15 11.03 -2.67 16.19
C TYR A 15 11.86 -1.94 15.13
N TYR A 16 11.97 -2.54 13.96
CA TYR A 16 12.74 -1.98 12.85
C TYR A 16 11.87 -1.02 12.02
N ILE A 17 12.43 0.13 11.67
CA ILE A 17 11.86 1.08 10.72
C ILE A 17 12.81 1.17 9.52
N ILE A 18 12.32 0.90 8.32
CA ILE A 18 13.09 1.09 7.09
C ILE A 18 12.69 2.44 6.52
N GLU A 19 13.63 3.38 6.49
CA GLU A 19 13.38 4.77 6.08
C GLU A 19 14.58 5.27 5.27
N LEU A 20 14.32 5.65 4.02
CA LEU A 20 15.34 6.16 3.10
C LEU A 20 15.60 7.67 3.31
N SER A 21 14.62 8.40 3.84
CA SER A 21 14.72 9.84 4.10
C SER A 21 15.33 10.14 5.46
N ALA A 22 16.51 10.75 5.46
CA ALA A 22 17.16 11.22 6.69
C ALA A 22 16.26 12.18 7.50
N GLN A 23 15.51 13.05 6.81
CA GLN A 23 14.61 14.00 7.44
C GLN A 23 13.43 13.30 8.14
N LEU A 24 12.83 12.28 7.50
CA LEU A 24 11.75 11.52 8.09
C LEU A 24 12.24 10.67 9.27
N LYS A 25 13.42 10.06 9.14
CA LYS A 25 14.08 9.34 10.24
C LYS A 25 14.24 10.23 11.48
N ASP A 26 14.76 11.44 11.31
CA ASP A 26 14.92 12.38 12.43
C ASP A 26 13.58 12.74 13.06
N ARG A 27 12.57 13.03 12.25
CA ARG A 27 11.21 13.35 12.73
C ARG A 27 10.56 12.17 13.46
N GLN A 28 10.70 10.96 12.95
CA GLN A 28 10.22 9.73 13.59
C GLN A 28 10.93 9.52 14.94
N MET A 29 12.25 9.66 14.96
CA MET A 29 13.05 9.52 16.19
C MET A 29 12.61 10.49 17.27
N GLN A 30 12.43 11.79 16.93
CA GLN A 30 11.96 12.78 17.90
C GLN A 30 10.54 12.49 18.39
N THR A 31 9.64 12.07 17.49
CA THR A 31 8.26 11.69 17.85
C THR A 31 8.26 10.52 18.83
N ILE A 32 9.00 9.45 18.54
CA ILE A 32 9.03 8.27 19.41
C ILE A 32 9.68 8.59 20.75
N LYS A 33 10.80 9.32 20.78
CA LYS A 33 11.42 9.77 22.05
C LYS A 33 10.47 10.57 22.91
N LYS A 34 9.65 11.43 22.30
CA LYS A 34 8.69 12.27 23.01
C LYS A 34 7.49 11.48 23.54
N VAL A 35 6.94 10.57 22.74
CA VAL A 35 5.66 9.92 23.04
C VAL A 35 5.84 8.60 23.79
N LEU A 36 6.91 7.84 23.51
CA LEU A 36 7.17 6.50 24.07
C LEU A 36 8.65 6.35 24.48
N PRO A 37 9.17 7.19 25.41
CA PRO A 37 10.58 7.16 25.81
C PRO A 37 11.04 5.80 26.35
N GLU A 38 10.16 5.07 27.03
CA GLU A 38 10.44 3.80 27.70
C GLU A 38 10.73 2.65 26.75
N ILE A 39 10.22 2.70 25.51
CA ILE A 39 10.46 1.67 24.49
C ILE A 39 11.49 2.11 23.44
N PHE A 40 12.00 3.35 23.51
CA PHE A 40 12.86 3.93 22.48
C PHE A 40 14.07 3.05 22.16
N ASN A 41 14.68 2.41 23.17
CA ASN A 41 15.84 1.51 23.02
C ASN A 41 15.54 0.22 22.22
N ARG A 42 14.27 -0.06 21.92
CA ARG A 42 13.85 -1.18 21.06
C ARG A 42 13.74 -0.79 19.59
N VAL A 43 13.69 0.51 19.29
CA VAL A 43 13.49 1.00 17.92
C VAL A 43 14.82 1.18 17.21
N GLU A 44 14.94 0.63 16.01
CA GLU A 44 16.13 0.73 15.18
C GLU A 44 15.75 1.13 13.75
N TRP A 45 16.47 2.11 13.20
CA TRP A 45 16.28 2.56 11.83
C TRP A 45 17.29 1.87 10.92
N LEU A 46 16.80 1.08 9.98
CA LEU A 46 17.59 0.32 9.01
C LEU A 46 17.60 1.04 7.66
N THR A 47 18.69 0.88 6.93
CA THR A 47 18.85 1.35 5.54
C THR A 47 18.66 0.24 4.51
N GLU A 48 18.62 -1.02 4.97
CA GLU A 48 18.45 -2.22 4.15
C GLU A 48 17.57 -3.24 4.88
N LEU A 49 17.01 -4.19 4.13
CA LEU A 49 16.25 -5.28 4.71
C LEU A 49 17.18 -6.19 5.54
N PRO A 50 16.82 -6.54 6.79
CA PRO A 50 17.63 -7.44 7.61
C PRO A 50 17.60 -8.86 7.03
N LYS A 51 18.53 -9.74 7.42
CA LYS A 51 18.51 -11.17 7.03
C LYS A 51 17.85 -12.03 8.10
N ASP A 52 17.27 -13.15 7.67
CA ASP A 52 16.68 -14.19 8.55
C ASP A 52 15.63 -13.65 9.53
N PHE A 53 14.84 -12.66 9.10
CA PHE A 53 13.88 -11.99 9.97
C PHE A 53 12.75 -12.92 10.41
N LYS A 54 12.42 -12.85 11.70
CA LYS A 54 11.27 -13.54 12.30
C LYS A 54 10.34 -12.53 12.96
N GLY A 55 9.12 -12.39 12.47
CA GLY A 55 8.17 -11.46 13.06
C GLY A 55 7.08 -10.97 12.11
N VAL A 56 6.67 -9.72 12.30
CA VAL A 56 5.61 -9.07 11.53
C VAL A 56 6.18 -7.88 10.78
N VAL A 57 5.91 -7.80 9.47
CA VAL A 57 6.17 -6.64 8.63
C VAL A 57 4.86 -5.90 8.42
N ILE A 58 4.88 -4.57 8.54
CA ILE A 58 3.74 -3.71 8.24
C ILE A 58 4.19 -2.71 7.20
N ALA A 59 3.51 -2.68 6.07
CA ALA A 59 3.67 -1.68 5.02
C ALA A 59 2.31 -0.99 4.82
N ASN A 60 2.23 0.27 5.25
CA ASN A 60 1.03 1.07 5.15
C ASN A 60 1.30 2.24 4.21
N GLU A 61 0.61 2.29 3.07
CA GLU A 61 0.80 3.31 2.02
C GLU A 61 2.27 3.37 1.58
N VAL A 62 2.78 2.20 1.16
CA VAL A 62 4.15 2.04 0.65
C VAL A 62 4.12 1.63 -0.81
N LEU A 63 3.15 0.82 -1.22
CA LEU A 63 3.11 0.24 -2.55
C LEU A 63 2.66 1.27 -3.60
N ASP A 64 1.78 2.20 -3.20
CA ASP A 64 1.25 3.26 -4.06
C ASP A 64 2.30 4.30 -4.48
N ALA A 65 3.31 4.51 -3.64
CA ALA A 65 4.43 5.41 -3.86
C ALA A 65 5.60 4.75 -4.62
N ILE A 66 5.57 3.44 -4.85
CA ILE A 66 6.60 2.76 -5.64
C ILE A 66 6.41 3.14 -7.12
N PRO A 67 7.46 3.59 -7.84
CA PRO A 67 7.34 4.02 -9.23
C PRO A 67 6.72 2.98 -10.17
N ALA A 68 5.59 3.35 -10.77
CA ALA A 68 4.94 2.58 -11.82
C ALA A 68 5.30 3.10 -13.22
N LYS A 69 5.18 2.21 -14.22
CA LYS A 69 5.22 2.59 -15.63
C LYS A 69 3.81 2.88 -16.12
N ARG A 70 3.63 3.99 -16.84
CA ARG A 70 2.37 4.31 -17.53
C ARG A 70 2.41 3.74 -18.95
N ILE A 71 1.35 3.07 -19.36
CA ILE A 71 1.22 2.47 -20.69
C ILE A 71 -0.10 2.88 -21.33
N THR A 72 -0.14 2.95 -22.65
CA THR A 72 -1.35 3.30 -23.41
C THR A 72 -1.53 2.36 -24.59
N LEU A 73 -2.76 1.97 -24.89
CA LEU A 73 -3.08 1.21 -26.09
C LEU A 73 -2.95 2.12 -27.30
N SER A 74 -2.02 1.80 -28.20
CA SER A 74 -1.76 2.55 -29.42
C SER A 74 -1.57 1.60 -30.59
N GLU A 75 -2.31 1.80 -31.67
CA GLU A 75 -2.23 1.00 -32.89
C GLU A 75 -2.39 -0.52 -32.62
N GLY A 76 -3.26 -0.87 -31.67
CA GLY A 76 -3.57 -2.27 -31.33
C GLY A 76 -2.55 -2.96 -30.41
N CYS A 77 -1.56 -2.25 -29.87
CA CYS A 77 -0.65 -2.79 -28.86
C CYS A 77 -0.40 -1.78 -27.72
N PHE A 78 -0.07 -2.26 -26.53
CA PHE A 78 0.34 -1.36 -25.46
C PHE A 78 1.74 -0.81 -25.75
N VAL A 79 1.94 0.48 -25.54
CA VAL A 79 3.25 1.15 -25.59
C VAL A 79 3.47 1.95 -24.31
N GLU A 80 4.73 2.11 -23.90
CA GLU A 80 5.08 2.90 -22.72
C GLU A 80 4.88 4.40 -22.98
N LEU A 81 4.37 5.12 -21.98
CA LEU A 81 4.37 6.57 -21.92
C LEU A 81 5.56 7.03 -21.08
N GLY A 82 6.57 7.60 -21.75
CA GLY A 82 7.66 8.30 -21.06
C GLY A 82 7.39 9.79 -20.94
N VAL A 83 8.38 10.48 -20.39
CA VAL A 83 8.36 11.93 -20.21
C VAL A 83 9.31 12.58 -21.23
N ASP A 84 8.83 13.61 -21.92
CA ASP A 84 9.63 14.46 -22.79
C ASP A 84 9.61 15.90 -22.29
N PHE A 85 10.61 16.69 -22.68
CA PHE A 85 10.72 18.10 -22.33
C PHE A 85 10.82 18.94 -23.61
N GLN A 86 9.74 19.67 -23.91
CA GLN A 86 9.64 20.52 -25.10
C GLN A 86 8.95 21.84 -24.73
N ASN A 87 9.37 22.93 -25.38
CA ASN A 87 8.80 24.27 -25.16
C ASN A 87 8.73 24.67 -23.68
N GLU A 88 9.81 24.39 -22.93
CA GLU A 88 9.92 24.69 -21.49
C GLU A 88 8.88 23.96 -20.60
N SER A 89 8.27 22.88 -21.10
CA SER A 89 7.26 22.10 -20.39
C SER A 89 7.51 20.60 -20.49
N PHE A 90 7.18 19.86 -19.43
CA PHE A 90 7.17 18.40 -19.46
C PHE A 90 5.85 17.89 -20.03
N GLN A 91 5.90 16.84 -20.83
CA GLN A 91 4.73 16.22 -21.44
C GLN A 91 4.91 14.71 -21.62
N TRP A 92 3.80 14.01 -21.74
CA TRP A 92 3.80 12.59 -22.08
C TRP A 92 4.29 12.36 -23.51
N ARG A 93 5.09 11.31 -23.71
CA ARG A 93 5.54 10.86 -25.02
C ARG A 93 5.42 9.35 -25.15
N LYS A 94 4.71 8.90 -26.18
CA LYS A 94 4.60 7.49 -26.55
C LYS A 94 5.95 6.96 -27.02
N PHE A 95 6.30 5.78 -26.52
CA PHE A 95 7.36 4.97 -27.08
C PHE A 95 6.88 4.33 -28.39
N THR A 96 7.82 3.97 -29.27
CA THR A 96 7.49 3.35 -30.57
C THR A 96 7.46 1.84 -30.52
N GLN A 97 8.00 1.23 -29.47
CA GLN A 97 8.08 -0.22 -29.33
C GLN A 97 6.92 -0.72 -28.45
N PRO A 98 6.33 -1.89 -28.78
CA PRO A 98 5.36 -2.53 -27.90
C PRO A 98 5.94 -2.76 -26.51
N TYR A 99 5.14 -2.43 -25.49
CA TYR A 99 5.44 -2.74 -24.11
C TYR A 99 5.13 -4.22 -23.84
N LEU A 100 6.14 -4.93 -23.35
CA LEU A 100 6.04 -6.33 -22.97
C LEU A 100 6.45 -6.46 -21.50
N SER A 101 5.63 -7.13 -20.71
CA SER A 101 5.96 -7.48 -19.33
C SER A 101 5.60 -8.93 -19.09
N SER A 102 6.55 -9.70 -18.55
CA SER A 102 6.29 -11.05 -18.05
C SER A 102 5.94 -11.07 -16.56
N ALA A 103 6.10 -9.93 -15.87
CA ALA A 103 5.96 -9.82 -14.42
C ALA A 103 4.64 -9.17 -14.00
N ALA A 104 4.11 -8.26 -14.83
CA ALA A 104 2.87 -7.53 -14.55
C ALA A 104 1.83 -7.86 -15.61
N SER A 105 0.57 -7.95 -15.18
CA SER A 105 -0.56 -8.20 -16.06
C SER A 105 -0.78 -7.06 -17.05
N LEU A 106 -1.27 -7.40 -18.24
CA LEU A 106 -1.80 -6.45 -19.21
C LEU A 106 -3.28 -6.77 -19.46
N PRO A 107 -4.13 -5.76 -19.72
CA PRO A 107 -5.51 -6.00 -20.08
C PRO A 107 -5.62 -6.54 -21.51
N ASP A 108 -6.51 -7.52 -21.72
CA ASP A 108 -6.60 -8.25 -22.99
C ASP A 108 -7.37 -7.51 -24.09
N VAL A 109 -8.46 -6.79 -23.74
CA VAL A 109 -9.34 -6.12 -24.70
C VAL A 109 -9.71 -4.75 -24.18
N MET A 110 -9.15 -3.71 -24.79
CA MET A 110 -9.40 -2.31 -24.46
C MET A 110 -9.59 -1.48 -25.73
N GLU A 111 -10.21 -0.30 -25.55
CA GLU A 111 -10.34 0.69 -26.62
C GLU A 111 -9.01 1.44 -26.85
N GLU A 112 -8.80 1.91 -28.08
CA GLU A 112 -7.63 2.72 -28.44
C GLU A 112 -7.51 3.95 -27.51
N GLY A 113 -6.31 4.23 -27.02
CA GLY A 113 -6.04 5.30 -26.06
C GLY A 113 -6.28 4.91 -24.59
N TYR A 114 -6.77 3.69 -24.30
CA TYR A 114 -6.85 3.19 -22.92
C TYR A 114 -5.47 3.24 -22.27
N THR A 115 -5.39 3.97 -21.16
CA THR A 115 -4.15 4.25 -20.45
C THR A 115 -4.25 3.71 -19.03
N THR A 116 -3.19 3.04 -18.57
CA THR A 116 -3.12 2.44 -17.24
C THR A 116 -1.68 2.37 -16.74
N GLU A 117 -1.47 1.85 -15.55
CA GLU A 117 -0.16 1.67 -14.93
C GLU A 117 0.20 0.19 -14.76
N THR A 118 1.49 -0.11 -14.79
CA THR A 118 2.04 -1.43 -14.42
C THR A 118 3.19 -1.23 -13.44
N ASN A 119 3.21 -1.99 -12.34
CA ASN A 119 4.17 -1.76 -11.25
C ASN A 119 5.08 -2.97 -11.00
N VAL A 120 6.03 -3.19 -11.90
CA VAL A 120 7.03 -4.26 -11.82
C VAL A 120 7.93 -4.10 -10.59
N GLN A 121 8.13 -2.87 -10.11
CA GLN A 121 8.95 -2.62 -8.91
C GLN A 121 8.24 -3.09 -7.64
N SER A 122 6.94 -2.87 -7.49
CA SER A 122 6.14 -3.40 -6.38
C SER A 122 6.15 -4.92 -6.34
N ILE A 123 6.02 -5.57 -7.50
CA ILE A 123 6.16 -7.02 -7.66
C ILE A 123 7.54 -7.50 -7.16
N ALA A 124 8.62 -6.88 -7.64
CA ALA A 124 9.97 -7.22 -7.20
C ALA A 124 10.19 -6.96 -5.69
N TRP A 125 9.58 -5.91 -5.15
CA TRP A 125 9.65 -5.57 -3.73
C TRP A 125 8.98 -6.64 -2.86
N VAL A 126 7.79 -7.13 -3.23
CA VAL A 126 7.12 -8.24 -2.53
C VAL A 126 7.99 -9.49 -2.49
N LYS A 127 8.64 -9.83 -3.61
CA LYS A 127 9.60 -10.94 -3.65
C LYS A 127 10.77 -10.73 -2.68
N SER A 128 11.31 -9.51 -2.62
CA SER A 128 12.38 -9.18 -1.68
C SER A 128 11.96 -9.38 -0.22
N LEU A 129 10.68 -9.17 0.11
CA LEU A 129 10.14 -9.48 1.43
C LEU A 129 10.23 -10.97 1.76
N TYR A 130 9.91 -11.83 0.78
CA TYR A 130 10.01 -13.28 0.96
C TYR A 130 11.43 -13.72 1.26
N ASP A 131 12.40 -13.17 0.52
CA ASP A 131 13.80 -13.59 0.61
C ASP A 131 14.40 -13.34 2.00
N PHE A 132 14.01 -12.25 2.67
CA PHE A 132 14.61 -11.87 3.95
C PHE A 132 13.85 -12.42 5.17
N ILE A 133 12.55 -12.72 5.04
CA ILE A 133 11.74 -13.31 6.10
C ILE A 133 12.04 -14.81 6.17
N SER A 134 12.35 -15.32 7.36
CA SER A 134 12.48 -16.76 7.59
C SER A 134 11.17 -17.38 8.12
N GLU A 135 10.41 -16.62 8.90
CA GLU A 135 9.14 -17.01 9.53
C GLU A 135 8.35 -15.76 9.91
N GLY A 136 7.10 -15.61 9.48
CA GLY A 136 6.35 -14.41 9.85
C GLY A 136 5.14 -14.09 8.98
N THR A 137 4.60 -12.89 9.23
CA THR A 137 3.44 -12.32 8.53
C THR A 137 3.78 -10.93 7.99
N VAL A 138 3.33 -10.63 6.79
CA VAL A 138 3.40 -9.30 6.17
C VAL A 138 1.97 -8.76 6.06
N LEU A 139 1.74 -7.56 6.57
CA LEU A 139 0.50 -6.81 6.38
C LEU A 139 0.76 -5.67 5.39
N LEU A 140 0.10 -5.73 4.25
CA LEU A 140 0.11 -4.70 3.21
C LEU A 140 -1.22 -3.95 3.29
N ILE A 141 -1.17 -2.65 3.53
CA ILE A 141 -2.35 -1.79 3.70
C ILE A 141 -2.19 -0.63 2.73
N ASP A 142 -3.06 -0.56 1.74
CA ASP A 142 -2.96 0.44 0.69
C ASP A 142 -4.30 0.61 -0.04
N TYR A 143 -4.46 1.69 -0.81
CA TYR A 143 -5.63 1.80 -1.69
C TYR A 143 -5.39 1.12 -3.02
N GLY A 144 -6.42 0.39 -3.44
CA GLY A 144 -6.31 -0.46 -4.60
C GLY A 144 -7.48 -1.38 -4.76
N MET A 145 -7.32 -2.31 -5.69
CA MET A 145 -8.38 -3.17 -6.16
C MET A 145 -7.83 -4.45 -6.79
N ASP A 146 -8.69 -5.43 -7.04
CA ASP A 146 -8.33 -6.61 -7.82
C ASP A 146 -8.20 -6.26 -9.32
N LYS A 147 -7.63 -7.18 -10.09
CA LYS A 147 -7.32 -7.03 -11.51
C LYS A 147 -8.53 -6.61 -12.36
N SER A 148 -9.72 -7.13 -12.05
CA SER A 148 -10.92 -6.85 -12.85
C SER A 148 -11.40 -5.40 -12.68
N GLU A 149 -11.30 -4.87 -11.46
CA GLU A 149 -11.60 -3.48 -11.14
C GLU A 149 -10.46 -2.53 -11.57
N TYR A 150 -9.21 -2.99 -11.48
CA TYR A 150 -8.01 -2.25 -11.84
C TYR A 150 -7.99 -1.96 -13.34
N PHE A 151 -8.29 -2.96 -14.15
CA PHE A 151 -8.37 -2.85 -15.61
C PHE A 151 -9.81 -2.66 -16.11
N HIS A 152 -10.71 -2.10 -15.31
CA HIS A 152 -12.08 -1.91 -15.75
C HIS A 152 -12.14 -1.00 -17.01
N PRO A 153 -12.96 -1.29 -18.04
CA PRO A 153 -12.98 -0.51 -19.29
C PRO A 153 -13.29 0.98 -19.11
N GLN A 154 -14.09 1.33 -18.10
CA GLN A 154 -14.40 2.73 -17.77
C GLN A 154 -13.24 3.47 -17.08
N ARG A 155 -12.21 2.75 -16.63
CA ARG A 155 -10.98 3.33 -16.07
C ARG A 155 -9.95 3.52 -17.19
N ASN A 156 -10.31 4.33 -18.18
CA ASN A 156 -9.53 4.49 -19.39
C ASN A 156 -8.31 5.42 -19.27
N ASP A 157 -8.09 6.05 -18.11
CA ASP A 157 -6.91 6.87 -17.80
C ASP A 157 -6.19 6.41 -16.51
N GLY A 158 -6.39 5.15 -16.13
CA GLY A 158 -5.66 4.52 -15.04
C GLY A 158 -6.01 5.07 -13.66
N THR A 159 -5.00 5.10 -12.78
CA THR A 159 -5.13 5.42 -11.37
C THR A 159 -4.13 6.44 -10.86
N LEU A 160 -3.21 6.91 -11.72
CA LEU A 160 -2.25 7.96 -11.37
C LEU A 160 -2.96 9.16 -10.78
N LYS A 161 -2.52 9.56 -9.61
CA LYS A 161 -3.07 10.71 -8.90
C LYS A 161 -1.95 11.52 -8.27
N CYS A 162 -2.09 12.82 -8.31
CA CYS A 162 -1.15 13.76 -7.73
C CYS A 162 -1.82 14.53 -6.61
N PHE A 163 -1.10 14.78 -5.51
CA PHE A 163 -1.63 15.52 -4.36
C PHE A 163 -0.74 16.71 -4.00
N PHE A 164 -1.33 17.90 -3.95
CA PHE A 164 -0.67 19.14 -3.55
C PHE A 164 -1.60 19.98 -2.68
N ASN A 165 -1.19 20.36 -1.46
CA ASN A 165 -1.98 21.17 -0.53
C ASN A 165 -3.44 20.68 -0.35
N HIS A 166 -3.62 19.38 -0.15
CA HIS A 166 -4.93 18.70 -0.02
C HIS A 166 -5.83 18.77 -1.26
N GLN A 167 -5.29 19.15 -2.42
CA GLN A 167 -5.97 19.10 -3.70
C GLN A 167 -5.42 17.94 -4.54
N SER A 168 -6.31 17.21 -5.20
CA SER A 168 -5.92 16.15 -6.11
C SER A 168 -5.97 16.61 -7.56
N SER A 169 -5.00 16.17 -8.36
CA SER A 169 -4.98 16.35 -9.81
C SER A 169 -4.50 15.07 -10.51
N GLY A 170 -4.67 14.99 -11.84
CA GLY A 170 -4.11 13.93 -12.67
C GLY A 170 -2.83 14.33 -13.41
N ASP A 171 -2.32 15.55 -13.18
CA ASP A 171 -1.18 16.08 -13.91
C ASP A 171 0.13 15.98 -13.08
N PRO A 172 1.04 15.06 -13.42
CA PRO A 172 2.31 14.92 -12.72
C PRO A 172 3.31 16.05 -13.00
N PHE A 173 3.04 16.93 -13.97
CA PHE A 173 3.99 17.94 -14.44
C PHE A 173 3.78 19.34 -13.84
N CYS A 174 2.71 19.56 -13.07
CA CYS A 174 2.36 20.87 -12.51
C CYS A 174 3.30 21.36 -11.39
N ASN A 175 3.53 20.55 -10.34
CA ASN A 175 4.29 20.96 -9.15
C ASN A 175 5.45 19.99 -8.86
N ILE A 176 6.32 19.78 -9.85
CA ILE A 176 7.41 18.81 -9.78
C ILE A 176 8.28 19.02 -8.53
N GLY A 177 8.48 17.95 -7.75
CA GLY A 177 9.22 17.98 -6.49
C GLY A 177 8.44 18.53 -5.28
N CYS A 178 7.26 19.10 -5.49
CA CYS A 178 6.42 19.70 -4.45
C CYS A 178 5.06 18.99 -4.27
N GLN A 179 4.67 18.12 -5.20
CA GLN A 179 3.48 17.29 -5.11
C GLN A 179 3.84 15.82 -4.96
N ASP A 180 2.95 15.07 -4.33
CA ASP A 180 3.02 13.61 -4.30
C ASP A 180 2.46 13.05 -5.61
N ILE A 181 2.96 11.89 -6.03
CA ILE A 181 2.51 11.17 -7.24
C ILE A 181 2.38 9.69 -6.87
N THR A 182 1.17 9.17 -7.00
CA THR A 182 0.85 7.83 -6.57
C THR A 182 -0.02 7.10 -7.58
N THR A 183 -0.06 5.77 -7.48
CA THR A 183 -0.93 4.90 -8.28
C THR A 183 -1.63 3.91 -7.38
N SER A 184 -2.86 3.54 -7.70
CA SER A 184 -3.53 2.48 -6.93
C SER A 184 -2.77 1.16 -7.04
N VAL A 185 -2.87 0.33 -6.00
CA VAL A 185 -2.29 -1.01 -6.00
C VAL A 185 -3.19 -1.97 -6.76
N ASN A 186 -2.60 -2.71 -7.72
CA ASN A 186 -3.22 -3.91 -8.29
C ASN A 186 -2.94 -5.09 -7.35
N PHE A 187 -3.88 -5.42 -6.46
CA PHE A 187 -3.66 -6.46 -5.45
C PHE A 187 -3.57 -7.86 -6.05
N SER A 188 -4.13 -8.11 -7.23
CA SER A 188 -3.96 -9.39 -7.92
C SER A 188 -2.51 -9.63 -8.33
N ASP A 189 -1.84 -8.63 -8.93
CA ASP A 189 -0.42 -8.74 -9.30
C ASP A 189 0.47 -8.95 -8.04
N ILE A 190 0.13 -8.29 -6.93
CA ILE A 190 0.80 -8.47 -5.64
C ILE A 190 0.60 -9.89 -5.10
N ALA A 191 -0.63 -10.40 -5.17
CA ALA A 191 -0.99 -11.75 -4.73
C ALA A 191 -0.28 -12.83 -5.55
N GLU A 192 -0.34 -12.75 -6.88
CA GLU A 192 0.34 -13.64 -7.81
C GLU A 192 1.86 -13.65 -7.52
N SER A 193 2.48 -12.46 -7.42
CA SER A 193 3.90 -12.36 -7.10
C SER A 193 4.27 -12.93 -5.72
N ALA A 194 3.40 -12.78 -4.73
CA ALA A 194 3.64 -13.32 -3.39
C ALA A 194 3.61 -14.85 -3.39
N VAL A 195 2.62 -15.44 -4.07
CA VAL A 195 2.50 -16.90 -4.22
C VAL A 195 3.69 -17.46 -5.00
N ASP A 196 4.09 -16.81 -6.10
CA ASP A 196 5.26 -17.21 -6.90
C ASP A 196 6.56 -17.16 -6.10
N ALA A 197 6.69 -16.20 -5.18
CA ALA A 197 7.82 -16.14 -4.25
C ALA A 197 7.75 -17.24 -3.16
N GLY A 198 6.56 -17.78 -2.88
CA GLY A 198 6.33 -18.87 -1.94
C GLY A 198 5.62 -18.45 -0.64
N PHE A 199 5.01 -17.26 -0.59
CA PHE A 199 4.11 -16.88 0.50
C PHE A 199 2.76 -17.61 0.38
N GLU A 200 2.09 -17.75 1.52
CA GLU A 200 0.66 -18.06 1.58
C GLU A 200 -0.14 -16.77 1.73
N ILE A 201 -1.23 -16.61 0.96
CA ILE A 201 -2.17 -15.51 1.16
C ILE A 201 -3.05 -15.87 2.36
N SER A 202 -2.83 -15.19 3.48
CA SER A 202 -3.53 -15.45 4.76
C SER A 202 -4.84 -14.69 4.89
N GLY A 203 -5.10 -13.74 3.99
CA GLY A 203 -6.36 -13.03 3.87
C GLY A 203 -6.25 -11.77 3.02
N TYR A 204 -7.37 -11.35 2.46
CA TYR A 204 -7.51 -10.10 1.72
C TYR A 204 -8.91 -9.51 1.96
N CYS A 205 -9.03 -8.27 2.39
CA CYS A 205 -10.35 -7.64 2.62
C CYS A 205 -10.27 -6.11 2.53
N THR A 206 -11.41 -5.44 2.67
CA THR A 206 -11.44 -3.97 2.77
C THR A 206 -10.95 -3.51 4.14
N GLN A 207 -10.39 -2.30 4.23
CA GLN A 207 -9.95 -1.73 5.50
C GLN A 207 -11.09 -1.66 6.52
N ALA A 208 -12.30 -1.31 6.07
CA ALA A 208 -13.47 -1.28 6.94
C ALA A 208 -13.69 -2.64 7.62
N MET A 209 -13.74 -3.72 6.84
CA MET A 209 -14.00 -5.06 7.37
C MET A 209 -12.83 -5.58 8.19
N PHE A 210 -11.58 -5.21 7.85
CA PHE A 210 -10.42 -5.53 8.66
C PHE A 210 -10.51 -4.92 10.07
N LEU A 211 -10.80 -3.62 10.15
CA LEU A 211 -10.89 -2.89 11.41
C LEU A 211 -12.10 -3.32 12.25
N ILE A 212 -13.25 -3.57 11.61
CA ILE A 212 -14.44 -4.12 12.27
C ILE A 212 -14.15 -5.51 12.83
N SER A 213 -13.48 -6.39 12.07
CA SER A 213 -13.10 -7.72 12.54
C SER A 213 -12.20 -7.68 13.79
N LEU A 214 -11.37 -6.64 13.92
CA LEU A 214 -10.51 -6.41 15.08
C LEU A 214 -11.20 -5.67 16.24
N GLY A 215 -12.47 -5.26 16.06
CA GLY A 215 -13.28 -4.62 17.10
C GLY A 215 -12.98 -3.13 17.29
N ILE A 216 -12.79 -2.37 16.21
CA ILE A 216 -12.52 -0.92 16.28
C ILE A 216 -13.59 -0.13 17.07
N GLU A 217 -14.83 -0.61 17.11
CA GLU A 217 -15.91 -0.01 17.90
C GLU A 217 -15.64 0.00 19.40
N LYS A 218 -14.80 -0.91 19.91
CA LYS A 218 -14.46 -0.99 21.34
C LYS A 218 -13.77 0.28 21.83
N TYR A 219 -12.97 0.94 20.99
CA TYR A 219 -12.35 2.22 21.33
C TYR A 219 -13.39 3.32 21.63
N LEU A 220 -14.58 3.24 21.02
CA LEU A 220 -15.68 4.17 21.29
C LEU A 220 -16.45 3.79 22.56
N LEU A 221 -16.65 2.49 22.78
CA LEU A 221 -17.40 1.96 23.91
C LEU A 221 -16.64 2.12 25.23
N ASP A 222 -15.33 1.93 25.21
CA ASP A 222 -14.47 1.99 26.40
C ASP A 222 -14.13 3.43 26.80
N GLU A 223 -14.20 4.39 25.88
CA GLU A 223 -13.96 5.80 26.17
C GLU A 223 -15.13 6.37 26.99
N LYS A 224 -14.85 6.93 28.17
CA LYS A 224 -15.86 7.47 29.09
C LYS A 224 -16.09 8.96 28.91
N ASP A 225 -15.10 9.67 28.39
CA ASP A 225 -15.20 11.08 28.09
C ASP A 225 -16.00 11.31 26.79
N ASN A 226 -17.09 12.06 26.87
CA ASN A 226 -17.98 12.28 25.72
C ASN A 226 -17.30 13.11 24.62
N GLU A 227 -16.45 14.08 24.95
CA GLU A 227 -15.79 14.91 23.94
C GLU A 227 -14.76 14.09 23.16
N ILE A 228 -13.96 13.28 23.86
CA ILE A 228 -13.01 12.35 23.24
C ILE A 228 -13.76 11.31 22.41
N ARG A 229 -14.86 10.74 22.93
CA ARG A 229 -15.68 9.76 22.21
C ARG A 229 -16.24 10.31 20.89
N ILE A 230 -16.70 11.57 20.87
CA ILE A 230 -17.18 12.22 19.64
C ILE A 230 -16.06 12.34 18.60
N LYS A 231 -14.87 12.76 19.04
CA LYS A 231 -13.70 12.85 18.16
C LYS A 231 -13.30 11.50 17.59
N LEU A 232 -13.18 10.48 18.45
CA LEU A 232 -12.90 9.10 18.02
C LEU A 232 -13.96 8.59 17.05
N ALA A 233 -15.24 8.91 17.26
CA ALA A 233 -16.31 8.50 16.35
C ALA A 233 -16.15 9.10 14.95
N GLN A 234 -15.63 10.33 14.83
CA GLN A 234 -15.32 10.93 13.53
C GLN A 234 -14.11 10.26 12.86
N GLU A 235 -13.06 9.97 13.62
CA GLU A 235 -11.87 9.26 13.12
C GLU A 235 -12.20 7.84 12.66
N VAL A 236 -12.99 7.08 13.44
CA VAL A 236 -13.47 5.75 13.07
C VAL A 236 -14.32 5.82 11.80
N LYS A 237 -15.26 6.78 11.71
CA LYS A 237 -16.06 6.99 10.49
C LYS A 237 -15.18 7.21 9.26
N GLN A 238 -14.13 8.01 9.37
CA GLN A 238 -13.20 8.24 8.26
C GLN A 238 -12.52 6.92 7.80
N LEU A 239 -12.15 6.06 8.75
CA LEU A 239 -11.46 4.80 8.48
C LEU A 239 -12.38 3.70 7.92
N VAL A 240 -13.67 3.70 8.25
CA VAL A 240 -14.59 2.60 7.91
C VAL A 240 -15.68 2.94 6.91
N LEU A 241 -16.04 4.22 6.71
CA LEU A 241 -17.12 4.56 5.79
C LEU A 241 -16.70 4.33 4.32
N PRO A 242 -17.58 3.76 3.48
CA PRO A 242 -17.28 3.50 2.07
C PRO A 242 -16.95 4.75 1.26
N GLY A 243 -17.58 5.88 1.57
CA GLY A 243 -17.31 7.18 0.92
C GLY A 243 -16.01 7.86 1.38
N ALA A 244 -15.25 7.21 2.26
CA ALA A 244 -13.97 7.66 2.79
C ALA A 244 -12.90 6.59 2.51
N MET A 245 -12.20 6.11 3.54
CA MET A 245 -11.12 5.13 3.36
C MET A 245 -11.61 3.68 3.34
N GLY A 246 -12.81 3.41 3.88
CA GLY A 246 -13.22 2.06 4.28
C GLY A 246 -13.24 1.04 3.15
N GLU A 247 -13.71 1.42 1.96
CA GLU A 247 -13.81 0.54 0.80
C GLU A 247 -12.59 0.67 -0.13
N VAL A 248 -12.06 1.88 -0.26
CA VAL A 248 -10.96 2.20 -1.18
C VAL A 248 -9.66 1.53 -0.72
N PHE A 249 -9.39 1.52 0.59
CA PHE A 249 -8.26 0.82 1.18
C PHE A 249 -8.55 -0.67 1.32
N LYS A 250 -7.53 -1.47 1.05
CA LYS A 250 -7.53 -2.91 1.22
C LYS A 250 -6.42 -3.30 2.20
N VAL A 251 -6.61 -4.46 2.81
CA VAL A 251 -5.61 -5.10 3.66
C VAL A 251 -5.34 -6.48 3.09
N MET A 252 -4.08 -6.78 2.80
CA MET A 252 -3.62 -8.11 2.41
C MET A 252 -2.63 -8.64 3.45
N ALA A 253 -2.82 -9.88 3.87
CA ALA A 253 -1.89 -10.59 4.71
C ALA A 253 -1.19 -11.71 3.95
N LEU A 254 0.14 -11.72 4.01
CA LEU A 254 0.99 -12.79 3.48
C LEU A 254 1.69 -13.49 4.65
N SER A 255 1.84 -14.81 4.59
CA SER A 255 2.54 -15.57 5.65
C SER A 255 3.58 -16.52 5.09
N LYS A 256 4.68 -16.67 5.84
CA LYS A 256 5.74 -17.65 5.56
C LYS A 256 5.97 -18.47 6.82
N LYS A 257 5.70 -19.77 6.74
CA LYS A 257 5.89 -20.74 7.85
C LYS A 257 5.20 -20.33 9.15
N GLN A 258 4.07 -19.65 9.08
CA GLN A 258 3.34 -19.16 10.25
C GLN A 258 1.89 -19.65 10.21
N PRO A 259 1.45 -20.55 11.12
CA PRO A 259 0.09 -21.10 11.10
C PRO A 259 -0.94 -20.23 11.83
N VAL A 260 -0.61 -18.98 12.18
CA VAL A 260 -1.48 -18.11 12.98
C VAL A 260 -2.69 -17.68 12.14
N LYS A 261 -3.89 -18.05 12.59
CA LYS A 261 -5.13 -17.52 12.03
C LYS A 261 -5.26 -16.05 12.41
N LEU A 262 -5.43 -15.19 11.41
CA LEU A 262 -5.54 -13.76 11.60
C LEU A 262 -7.01 -13.36 11.81
N ASP A 263 -7.27 -12.70 12.93
CA ASP A 263 -8.62 -12.29 13.31
C ASP A 263 -9.20 -11.18 12.42
N GLY A 264 -8.34 -10.41 11.75
CA GLY A 264 -8.73 -9.29 10.89
C GLY A 264 -9.48 -9.68 9.62
N PHE A 265 -9.59 -10.97 9.28
CA PHE A 265 -10.25 -11.44 8.06
C PHE A 265 -11.50 -12.29 8.35
N LYS A 266 -12.04 -12.19 9.58
CA LYS A 266 -13.21 -13.00 10.00
C LYS A 266 -14.52 -12.56 9.35
N GLU A 267 -14.76 -11.25 9.26
CA GLU A 267 -16.03 -10.72 8.74
C GLU A 267 -16.06 -10.69 7.21
N GLN A 268 -14.88 -10.65 6.57
CA GLN A 268 -14.75 -10.66 5.12
C GLN A 268 -13.39 -11.23 4.70
N ASP A 269 -13.42 -12.11 3.70
CA ASP A 269 -12.25 -12.55 2.97
C ASP A 269 -12.60 -12.54 1.47
N LEU A 270 -11.91 -11.70 0.72
CA LEU A 270 -12.04 -11.45 -0.72
C LEU A 270 -10.92 -12.14 -1.51
N THR A 271 -10.14 -13.05 -0.91
CA THR A 271 -9.03 -13.73 -1.60
C THR A 271 -9.47 -14.42 -2.89
N ASN A 272 -10.74 -14.83 -2.99
CA ASN A 272 -11.33 -15.42 -4.21
C ASN A 272 -11.56 -14.42 -5.36
N LYS A 273 -11.41 -13.12 -5.13
CA LYS A 273 -11.49 -12.07 -6.15
C LYS A 273 -10.14 -11.71 -6.77
N LEU A 274 -9.03 -12.11 -6.11
CA LEU A 274 -7.68 -11.80 -6.56
C LEU A 274 -7.36 -12.52 -7.87
#